data_AF-A0A1I1RWR7-F1
#
_entry.id   AF-A0A1I1RWR7-F1
#
_cell.length_a   1.000
_cell.length_b   1.000
_cell.length_c   1.000
_cell.angle_alpha   90.00
_cell.angle_beta   90.00
_cell.angle_gamma   90.00
#
_symmetry.space_group_name_H-M   'P 1'
#
loop_
_entity.id
_entity.type
_entity.pdbx_description
1 polymer ?
#
loop_
_entity_poly.entity_id
_entity_poly.type
_entity_poly.pdbx_seq_one_letter_code
_entity_poly.pdbx_strand_id
1 'polypeptide(L)'
;MLRSIEFSQPTKGSWFVPKGVTQINLMINGAGGGGALSAYDDRTQSKMDGMGGFGGHYIEVKLKVLPETKIPISIGKGGSGGTVRSPNGESGEATYFGNIVNVNGGLGGVISNSKFEQLNIWDRKIYINPDFLISINALDVGEWPSNFQDYLRQDESIWERYRYTSIGGEGANSLLKVVF
;
A
#
# COMPACT_ATOMS: atom_id res chain seq x y z
N MET A 1 29.70 -11.84 -5.02
CA MET A 1 28.40 -12.52 -5.20
C MET A 1 27.45 -11.89 -4.20
N LEU A 2 26.42 -11.18 -4.66
CA LEU A 2 25.41 -10.60 -3.78
C LEU A 2 24.53 -11.73 -3.23
N ARG A 3 24.25 -11.73 -1.92
CA ARG A 3 23.30 -12.66 -1.32
C ARG A 3 22.04 -11.89 -0.95
N SER A 4 20.89 -12.54 -1.07
CA SER A 4 19.62 -11.98 -0.61
C SER A 4 18.84 -12.95 0.24
N ILE A 5 18.16 -12.43 1.25
CA ILE A 5 17.21 -13.15 2.09
C ILE A 5 15.86 -12.45 1.97
N GLU A 6 14.80 -13.24 1.84
CA GLU A 6 13.44 -12.77 1.66
C GLU A 6 12.51 -13.31 2.75
N PHE A 7 11.67 -12.43 3.28
CA PHE A 7 10.57 -12.77 4.17
C PHE A 7 9.28 -12.23 3.54
N SER A 8 8.36 -13.12 3.19
CA SER A 8 7.13 -12.78 2.45
C SER A 8 5.85 -13.28 3.12
N GLN A 9 5.96 -13.86 4.32
CA GLN A 9 4.83 -14.36 5.10
C GLN A 9 4.77 -13.64 6.45
N PRO A 10 3.56 -13.35 6.97
CA PRO A 10 3.42 -12.75 8.29
C PRO A 10 4.15 -13.60 9.34
N THR A 11 5.13 -12.99 10.00
CA THR A 11 6.00 -13.70 10.93
C THR A 11 6.67 -12.74 11.89
N LYS A 12 6.99 -13.25 13.08
CA LYS A 12 7.90 -12.61 14.02
C LYS A 12 9.15 -13.45 14.10
N GLY A 13 10.29 -12.82 13.87
CA GLY A 13 11.56 -13.53 13.82
C GLY A 13 12.73 -12.59 14.01
N SER A 14 13.86 -13.02 13.49
CA SER A 14 15.08 -12.26 13.57
C SER A 14 16.02 -12.66 12.45
N TRP A 15 16.77 -11.70 11.95
CA TRP A 15 17.88 -11.93 11.05
C TRP A 15 19.20 -11.70 11.77
N PHE A 16 20.18 -12.57 11.53
CA PHE A 16 21.52 -12.43 12.09
C PHE A 16 22.44 -11.85 11.04
N VAL A 17 23.07 -10.71 11.34
CA VAL A 17 24.01 -10.05 10.43
C VAL A 17 25.24 -10.94 10.28
N PRO A 18 25.58 -11.41 9.07
CA PRO A 18 26.76 -12.25 8.88
C PRO A 18 28.06 -11.52 9.26
N LYS A 19 29.07 -12.29 9.65
CA LYS A 19 30.40 -11.76 9.93
C LYS A 19 30.94 -11.00 8.72
N GLY A 20 31.47 -9.79 8.97
CA GLY A 20 32.06 -8.92 7.94
C GLY A 20 31.05 -8.05 7.16
N VAL A 21 29.73 -8.25 7.34
CA VAL A 21 28.72 -7.40 6.71
C VAL A 21 28.50 -6.14 7.55
N THR A 22 28.82 -4.98 7.00
CA THR A 22 28.68 -3.67 7.67
C THR A 22 27.62 -2.77 7.01
N GLN A 23 27.10 -3.17 5.85
CA GLN A 23 26.06 -2.45 5.13
C GLN A 23 25.13 -3.43 4.43
N ILE A 24 23.85 -3.10 4.38
CA ILE A 24 22.82 -3.82 3.62
C ILE A 24 21.99 -2.86 2.78
N ASN A 25 21.41 -3.36 1.68
CA ASN A 25 20.28 -2.71 1.02
C ASN A 25 19.01 -3.42 1.48
N LEU A 26 18.08 -2.64 2.05
CA LEU A 26 16.81 -3.12 2.58
C LEU A 26 15.67 -2.65 1.66
N MET A 27 14.89 -3.59 1.13
CA MET A 27 13.61 -3.30 0.49
C MET A 27 12.50 -3.85 1.39
N ILE A 28 11.53 -3.02 1.75
CA ILE A 28 10.49 -3.37 2.72
C ILE A 28 9.14 -2.80 2.27
N ASN A 29 8.10 -3.64 2.36
CA ASN A 29 6.72 -3.29 2.07
C ASN A 29 5.84 -3.60 3.29
N GLY A 30 4.96 -2.67 3.65
CA GLY A 30 3.88 -2.92 4.60
C GLY A 30 2.83 -3.85 4.02
N ALA A 31 1.94 -4.37 4.85
CA ALA A 31 0.89 -5.25 4.36
C ALA A 31 -0.21 -4.45 3.64
N GLY A 32 -0.85 -5.01 2.61
CA GLY A 32 -2.04 -4.38 2.03
C GLY A 32 -3.24 -4.37 2.99
N GLY A 33 -4.13 -3.39 2.85
CA GLY A 33 -5.45 -3.39 3.49
C GLY A 33 -6.42 -4.35 2.81
N GLY A 34 -7.48 -4.76 3.52
CA GLY A 34 -8.56 -5.57 2.95
C GLY A 34 -9.59 -4.72 2.21
N GLY A 35 -10.24 -5.26 1.18
CA GLY A 35 -11.33 -4.58 0.47
C GLY A 35 -12.63 -4.52 1.27
N ALA A 36 -13.48 -3.54 0.98
CA ALA A 36 -14.83 -3.48 1.51
C ALA A 36 -15.76 -4.48 0.81
N LEU A 37 -16.81 -4.90 1.51
CA LEU A 37 -17.86 -5.72 0.93
C LEU A 37 -18.78 -4.83 0.08
N SER A 38 -19.16 -5.31 -1.11
CA SER A 38 -20.31 -4.72 -1.82
C SER A 38 -21.60 -5.17 -1.14
N ALA A 39 -22.43 -4.22 -0.71
CA ALA A 39 -23.63 -4.50 0.06
C ALA A 39 -24.87 -3.89 -0.61
N TYR A 40 -26.02 -4.52 -0.42
CA TYR A 40 -27.30 -3.94 -0.79
C TYR A 40 -27.90 -3.28 0.45
N ASP A 41 -28.29 -2.01 0.36
CA ASP A 41 -29.01 -1.33 1.43
C ASP A 41 -30.52 -1.40 1.15
N ASP A 42 -31.18 -2.33 1.84
CA ASP A 42 -32.60 -2.61 1.72
C ASP A 42 -33.48 -1.37 1.97
N ARG A 43 -33.00 -0.42 2.78
CA ARG A 43 -33.75 0.79 3.15
C ARG A 43 -33.79 1.81 2.02
N THR A 44 -32.70 1.91 1.26
CA THR A 44 -32.57 2.84 0.13
C THR A 44 -32.78 2.14 -1.22
N GLN A 45 -32.96 0.81 -1.21
CA GLN A 45 -32.99 -0.04 -2.41
C GLN A 45 -31.80 0.22 -3.34
N SER A 46 -30.65 0.53 -2.75
CA SER A 46 -29.46 0.92 -3.49
C SER A 46 -28.32 -0.08 -3.28
N LYS A 47 -27.52 -0.28 -4.31
CA LYS A 47 -26.27 -1.03 -4.21
C LYS A 47 -25.20 -0.07 -3.71
N MET A 48 -24.50 -0.50 -2.68
CA MET A 48 -23.29 0.14 -2.18
C MET A 48 -22.11 -0.67 -2.71
N ASP A 49 -21.29 -0.04 -3.52
CA ASP A 49 -20.10 -0.68 -4.07
C ASP A 49 -18.98 -0.66 -3.03
N GLY A 50 -18.43 -1.83 -2.74
CA GLY A 50 -17.26 -1.95 -1.87
C GLY A 50 -16.00 -1.53 -2.63
N MET A 51 -15.23 -0.59 -2.06
CA MET A 51 -13.93 -0.24 -2.63
C MET A 51 -12.86 -1.25 -2.20
N GLY A 52 -11.87 -1.51 -3.06
CA GLY A 52 -10.70 -2.31 -2.71
C GLY A 52 -9.84 -1.66 -1.60
N GLY A 53 -9.05 -2.46 -0.91
CA GLY A 53 -8.07 -1.97 0.08
C GLY A 53 -6.86 -1.32 -0.59
N PHE A 54 -6.16 -0.45 0.13
CA PHE A 54 -4.93 0.17 -0.36
C PHE A 54 -3.73 -0.78 -0.19
N GLY A 55 -2.77 -0.72 -1.10
CA GLY A 55 -1.47 -1.36 -0.93
C GLY A 55 -0.70 -0.81 0.28
N GLY A 56 0.20 -1.62 0.84
CA GLY A 56 1.13 -1.17 1.89
C GLY A 56 2.12 -0.10 1.40
N HIS A 57 2.72 0.61 2.35
CA HIS A 57 3.80 1.55 2.00
C HIS A 57 5.05 0.77 1.57
N TYR A 58 5.86 1.36 0.70
CA TYR A 58 7.10 0.75 0.23
C TYR A 58 8.28 1.69 0.48
N ILE A 59 9.40 1.16 0.98
CA ILE A 59 10.66 1.89 1.03
C ILE A 59 11.85 1.01 0.63
N GLU A 60 12.87 1.64 0.07
CA GLU A 60 14.19 1.07 -0.16
C GLU A 60 15.26 1.95 0.49
N VAL A 61 16.12 1.36 1.32
CA VAL A 61 17.12 2.11 2.09
C VAL A 61 18.42 1.33 2.27
N LYS A 62 19.55 2.04 2.24
CA LYS A 62 20.87 1.47 2.61
C LYS A 62 21.10 1.68 4.10
N LEU A 63 21.32 0.60 4.85
CA LEU A 63 21.52 0.65 6.29
C LEU A 63 22.93 0.20 6.65
N LYS A 64 23.58 0.95 7.54
CA LYS A 64 24.78 0.47 8.24
C LYS A 64 24.34 -0.50 9.34
N VAL A 65 25.01 -1.64 9.43
CA VAL A 65 24.71 -2.69 10.40
C VAL A 65 25.98 -3.11 11.14
N LEU A 66 25.82 -3.61 12.36
CA LEU A 66 26.91 -4.20 13.11
C LEU A 66 26.99 -5.70 12.79
N PRO A 67 28.16 -6.22 12.36
CA PRO A 67 28.36 -7.65 12.16
C PRO A 67 27.96 -8.46 13.40
N GLU A 68 27.50 -9.69 13.17
CA GLU A 68 27.20 -10.66 14.24
C GLU A 68 26.11 -10.19 15.23
N THR A 69 25.30 -9.22 14.81
CA THR A 69 24.17 -8.70 15.59
C THR A 69 22.86 -9.33 15.13
N LYS A 70 21.96 -9.59 16.07
CA LYS A 70 20.61 -10.10 15.80
C LYS A 70 19.62 -8.93 15.67
N ILE A 71 18.99 -8.78 14.51
CA ILE A 71 17.98 -7.75 14.23
C ILE A 71 16.60 -8.40 14.26
N PRO A 72 15.67 -7.96 15.13
CA PRO A 72 14.31 -8.49 15.15
C PRO A 72 13.57 -8.07 13.88
N ILE A 73 12.72 -8.94 13.36
CA ILE A 73 11.91 -8.72 12.16
C ILE A 73 10.46 -9.02 12.52
N SER A 74 9.54 -8.17 12.04
CA SER A 74 8.11 -8.44 12.07
C SER A 74 7.52 -8.15 10.71
N ILE A 75 6.95 -9.15 10.05
CA ILE A 75 6.26 -9.01 8.78
C ILE A 75 4.77 -8.81 9.04
N GLY A 76 4.23 -7.67 8.64
CA GLY A 76 2.83 -7.31 8.89
C GLY A 76 1.86 -8.24 8.18
N LYS A 77 0.74 -8.56 8.82
CA LYS A 77 -0.38 -9.28 8.21
C LYS A 77 -1.25 -8.34 7.36
N GLY A 78 -1.74 -8.84 6.23
CA GLY A 78 -2.73 -8.13 5.42
C GLY A 78 -4.05 -7.87 6.18
N GLY A 79 -4.71 -6.79 5.80
CA GLY A 79 -6.02 -6.41 6.34
C GLY A 79 -7.11 -7.41 5.96
N SER A 80 -8.10 -7.57 6.84
CA SER A 80 -9.26 -8.42 6.58
C SER A 80 -10.24 -7.72 5.65
N GLY A 81 -10.86 -8.47 4.74
CA GLY A 81 -11.96 -7.93 3.92
C GLY A 81 -13.20 -7.62 4.75
N GLY A 82 -14.04 -6.72 4.22
CA GLY A 82 -15.32 -6.38 4.80
C GLY A 82 -16.27 -7.58 4.84
N THR A 83 -17.21 -7.52 5.78
CA THR A 83 -18.24 -8.53 6.02
C THR A 83 -19.62 -7.90 6.08
N VAL A 84 -20.67 -8.71 6.05
CA VAL A 84 -22.06 -8.22 6.17
C VAL A 84 -22.29 -7.41 7.45
N ARG A 85 -21.53 -7.67 8.51
CA ARG A 85 -21.67 -6.97 9.81
C ARG A 85 -20.68 -5.81 10.00
N SER A 86 -19.57 -5.82 9.28
CA SER A 86 -18.55 -4.77 9.28
C SER A 86 -18.07 -4.60 7.84
N PRO A 87 -18.75 -3.78 7.04
CA PRO A 87 -18.58 -3.85 5.60
C PRO A 87 -17.33 -3.12 5.08
N ASN A 88 -16.71 -2.27 5.90
CA ASN A 88 -15.39 -1.75 5.61
C ASN A 88 -14.34 -2.85 5.80
N GLY A 89 -13.32 -2.85 4.95
CA GLY A 89 -12.12 -3.65 5.16
C GLY A 89 -11.27 -3.07 6.28
N GLU A 90 -10.42 -3.92 6.86
CA GLU A 90 -9.45 -3.54 7.88
C GLU A 90 -8.13 -3.11 7.26
N SER A 91 -7.38 -2.28 7.99
CA SER A 91 -6.03 -1.90 7.57
C SER A 91 -5.05 -3.05 7.69
N GLY A 92 -4.04 -3.08 6.82
CA GLY A 92 -2.90 -3.97 6.95
C GLY A 92 -2.00 -3.58 8.12
N GLU A 93 -1.31 -4.56 8.70
CA GLU A 93 -0.33 -4.31 9.75
C GLU A 93 0.99 -3.79 9.17
N ALA A 94 1.74 -3.09 10.00
CA ALA A 94 3.06 -2.58 9.65
C ALA A 94 4.13 -3.68 9.62
N THR A 95 5.16 -3.47 8.79
CA THR A 95 6.36 -4.31 8.70
C THR A 95 7.54 -3.60 9.35
N TYR A 96 8.34 -4.34 10.12
CA TYR A 96 9.44 -3.82 10.93
C TYR A 96 10.75 -4.55 10.64
N PHE A 97 11.83 -3.77 10.58
CA PHE A 97 13.20 -4.26 10.61
C PHE A 97 13.96 -3.57 11.75
N GLY A 98 14.11 -4.28 12.85
CA GLY A 98 14.60 -3.72 14.11
C GLY A 98 13.68 -2.63 14.65
N ASN A 99 14.27 -1.71 15.42
CA ASN A 99 13.70 -0.40 15.73
C ASN A 99 14.15 0.68 14.73
N ILE A 100 14.68 0.25 13.58
CA ILE A 100 15.38 1.12 12.62
C ILE A 100 14.42 1.56 11.52
N VAL A 101 13.65 0.61 11.00
CA VAL A 101 12.74 0.83 9.88
C VAL A 101 11.36 0.28 10.23
N ASN A 102 10.35 1.13 10.05
CA ASN A 102 8.93 0.79 10.15
C ASN A 102 8.23 1.25 8.88
N VAL A 103 7.41 0.38 8.30
CA VAL A 103 6.62 0.66 7.11
C VAL A 103 5.17 0.29 7.37
N ASN A 104 4.31 1.30 7.37
CA ASN A 104 2.88 1.14 7.65
C ASN A 104 2.19 0.26 6.60
N GLY A 105 1.21 -0.51 7.06
CA GLY A 105 0.29 -1.21 6.16
C GLY A 105 -0.68 -0.24 5.47
N GLY A 106 -1.33 -0.74 4.43
CA GLY A 106 -2.32 -0.03 3.66
C GLY A 106 -3.66 0.08 4.40
N LEU A 107 -4.40 1.14 4.10
CA LEU A 107 -5.73 1.34 4.67
C LEU A 107 -6.73 0.31 4.11
N GLY A 108 -7.70 -0.05 4.94
CA GLY A 108 -8.84 -0.86 4.52
C GLY A 108 -9.74 -0.12 3.54
N GLY A 109 -10.35 -0.86 2.62
CA GLY A 109 -11.38 -0.37 1.73
C GLY A 109 -12.62 0.04 2.52
N VAL A 110 -13.39 0.96 1.96
CA VAL A 110 -14.61 1.48 2.60
C VAL A 110 -15.81 1.22 1.72
N ILE A 111 -16.98 1.13 2.35
CA ILE A 111 -18.22 1.34 1.63
C ILE A 111 -18.38 2.82 1.37
N SER A 112 -18.73 3.15 0.13
CA SER A 112 -19.13 4.48 -0.24
C SER A 112 -20.52 4.46 -0.88
N ASN A 113 -21.37 5.38 -0.42
CA ASN A 113 -22.65 5.72 -1.05
C ASN A 113 -22.48 6.85 -2.09
N SER A 114 -21.24 7.22 -2.38
CA SER A 114 -20.93 8.41 -3.14
C SER A 114 -21.19 8.12 -4.61
N LYS A 115 -22.01 8.97 -5.24
CA LYS A 115 -22.13 9.02 -6.69
C LYS A 115 -20.75 9.41 -7.21
N PHE A 116 -20.04 8.50 -7.85
CA PHE A 116 -18.78 8.82 -8.50
C PHE A 116 -19.02 10.01 -9.45
N GLU A 117 -18.26 11.09 -9.26
CA GLU A 117 -18.23 12.15 -10.26
C GLU A 117 -17.30 11.65 -11.38
N GLN A 118 -17.87 11.49 -12.57
CA GLN A 118 -17.10 11.16 -13.75
C GLN A 118 -16.39 12.44 -14.22
N LEU A 119 -15.08 12.52 -13.99
CA LEU A 119 -14.24 13.54 -14.61
C LEU A 119 -13.76 13.04 -15.96
N ASN A 120 -13.99 13.84 -17.00
CA ASN A 120 -13.44 13.57 -18.33
C ASN A 120 -12.12 14.31 -18.47
N ILE A 121 -11.00 13.58 -18.51
CA ILE A 121 -9.66 14.14 -18.72
C ILE A 121 -9.12 13.52 -20.00
N TRP A 122 -8.98 14.34 -21.05
CA TRP A 122 -8.28 13.97 -22.30
C TRP A 122 -8.84 12.66 -22.90
N ASP A 123 -10.17 12.62 -23.08
CA ASP A 123 -10.95 11.49 -23.60
C ASP A 123 -10.98 10.23 -22.70
N ARG A 124 -10.42 10.29 -21.49
CA ARG A 124 -10.54 9.22 -20.49
C ARG A 124 -11.53 9.58 -19.41
N LYS A 125 -12.34 8.59 -19.02
CA LYS A 125 -13.28 8.69 -17.89
C LYS A 125 -12.55 8.29 -16.62
N ILE A 126 -12.41 9.22 -15.69
CA ILE A 126 -11.88 8.98 -14.35
C ILE A 126 -13.04 9.13 -13.38
N TYR A 127 -13.33 8.07 -12.64
CA TYR A 127 -14.37 8.08 -11.62
C TYR A 127 -13.76 8.48 -10.28
N ILE A 128 -14.18 9.63 -9.76
CA ILE A 128 -13.61 10.21 -8.53
C ILE A 128 -14.68 10.18 -7.45
N ASN A 129 -14.30 9.66 -6.29
CA ASN A 129 -15.08 9.78 -5.08
C ASN A 129 -14.61 11.03 -4.32
N PRO A 130 -15.46 12.05 -4.10
CA PRO A 130 -15.06 13.30 -3.44
C PRO A 130 -14.62 13.10 -1.98
N ASP A 131 -14.97 11.98 -1.36
CA ASP A 131 -14.66 11.68 0.04
C ASP A 131 -13.28 11.02 0.25
N PHE A 132 -12.54 10.70 -0.82
CA PHE A 132 -11.27 9.97 -0.74
C PHE A 132 -10.10 10.63 -1.48
N LEU A 133 -8.88 10.43 -0.94
CA LEU A 133 -7.62 10.57 -1.69
C LEU A 133 -7.58 9.51 -2.78
N ILE A 134 -7.51 9.93 -4.05
CA ILE A 134 -7.33 9.00 -5.17
C ILE A 134 -5.91 8.41 -5.10
N SER A 135 -5.81 7.09 -5.02
CA SER A 135 -4.62 6.34 -5.42
C SER A 135 -4.84 5.86 -6.85
N ILE A 136 -4.17 6.48 -7.83
CA ILE A 136 -4.17 5.99 -9.21
C ILE A 136 -3.12 4.89 -9.27
N ASN A 137 -3.55 3.63 -9.29
CA ASN A 137 -2.64 2.49 -9.51
C ASN A 137 -1.96 2.64 -10.88
N ALA A 138 -0.66 2.90 -10.88
CA ALA A 138 0.14 3.14 -12.09
C ALA A 138 0.30 1.90 -13.00
N LEU A 139 -0.26 0.75 -12.62
CA LEU A 139 -0.14 -0.51 -13.36
C LEU A 139 -1.13 -0.66 -14.53
N ASP A 140 -2.23 0.11 -14.56
CA ASP A 140 -3.28 0.00 -15.60
C ASP A 140 -3.35 1.20 -16.56
N VAL A 141 -2.35 2.09 -16.48
CA VAL A 141 -2.30 3.30 -17.29
C VAL A 141 -1.06 3.25 -18.16
N GLY A 142 -1.27 2.90 -19.44
CA GLY A 142 -0.26 3.06 -20.48
C GLY A 142 0.32 4.48 -20.49
N GLU A 143 1.53 4.60 -21.05
CA GLU A 143 2.40 5.79 -21.05
C GLU A 143 1.64 7.10 -20.87
N TRP A 144 1.69 7.65 -19.65
CA TRP A 144 1.22 9.01 -19.43
C TRP A 144 2.05 9.96 -20.27
N PRO A 145 1.45 11.01 -20.87
CA PRO A 145 2.24 12.06 -21.47
C PRO A 145 3.17 12.65 -20.40
N SER A 146 4.41 12.93 -20.79
CA SER A 146 5.51 13.31 -19.89
C SER A 146 5.21 14.54 -19.03
N ASN A 147 4.19 15.33 -19.40
CA ASN A 147 3.73 16.53 -18.72
C ASN A 147 2.61 16.27 -17.67
N PHE A 148 2.18 15.04 -17.43
CA PHE A 148 1.06 14.78 -16.50
C PHE A 148 1.35 15.25 -15.07
N GLN A 149 2.57 15.05 -14.58
CA GLN A 149 2.97 15.58 -13.27
C GLN A 149 2.97 17.11 -13.25
N ASP A 150 3.34 17.75 -14.35
CA ASP A 150 3.33 19.22 -14.45
C ASP A 150 1.90 19.77 -14.52
N TYR A 151 0.97 19.04 -15.13
CA TYR A 151 -0.46 19.39 -15.12
C TYR A 151 -1.04 19.31 -13.71
N LEU A 152 -0.78 18.22 -12.97
CA LEU A 152 -1.25 18.11 -11.58
C LEU A 152 -0.66 19.21 -10.68
N ARG A 153 0.56 19.69 -10.98
CA ARG A 153 1.22 20.78 -10.23
C ARG A 153 0.70 22.18 -10.56
N GLN A 154 0.09 22.39 -11.72
CA GLN A 154 -0.45 23.70 -12.11
C GLN A 154 -1.73 24.06 -11.34
N ASP A 155 -2.37 23.08 -10.71
CA ASP A 155 -3.50 23.28 -9.81
C ASP A 155 -3.14 22.72 -8.42
N GLU A 156 -2.70 23.60 -7.52
CA GLU A 156 -2.32 23.24 -6.15
C GLU A 156 -3.44 22.53 -5.38
N SER A 157 -4.71 22.82 -5.71
CA SER A 157 -5.87 22.19 -5.06
C SER A 157 -6.03 20.71 -5.45
N ILE A 158 -5.54 20.34 -6.63
CA ILE A 158 -5.49 18.97 -7.16
C ILE A 158 -4.24 18.27 -6.63
N TRP A 159 -3.07 18.92 -6.66
CA TRP A 159 -1.81 18.30 -6.22
C TRP A 159 -1.80 17.86 -4.75
N GLU A 160 -2.33 18.68 -3.84
CA GLU A 160 -2.40 18.32 -2.42
C GLU A 160 -3.34 17.14 -2.14
N ARG A 161 -4.31 16.90 -3.03
CA ARG A 161 -5.36 15.89 -2.86
C ARG A 161 -4.96 14.48 -3.35
N TYR A 162 -3.84 14.32 -4.09
CA TYR A 162 -3.53 13.08 -4.84
C TYR A 162 -2.12 12.50 -4.64
N ARG A 163 -1.46 12.79 -3.51
CA ARG A 163 -0.04 12.46 -3.25
C ARG A 163 0.33 10.98 -3.05
N TYR A 164 -0.59 10.02 -3.17
CA TYR A 164 -0.33 8.63 -2.77
C TYR A 164 -0.55 7.63 -3.91
N THR A 165 0.53 7.25 -4.58
CA THR A 165 0.59 6.00 -5.37
C THR A 165 1.03 4.86 -4.44
N SER A 166 0.14 3.91 -4.16
CA SER A 166 0.53 2.60 -3.62
C SER A 166 0.45 1.55 -4.72
N ILE A 167 1.45 0.66 -4.79
CA ILE A 167 1.46 -0.51 -5.68
C ILE A 167 1.09 -1.71 -4.79
N GLY A 168 -0.14 -2.19 -4.90
CA GLY A 168 -0.58 -3.40 -4.21
C GLY A 168 -2.06 -3.66 -4.39
N GLY A 169 -2.39 -4.70 -5.14
CA GLY A 169 -3.74 -5.26 -5.18
C GLY A 169 -4.12 -5.91 -3.85
N GLU A 170 -5.41 -6.17 -3.68
CA GLU A 170 -5.99 -6.80 -2.49
C GLU A 170 -5.17 -8.02 -2.04
N GLY A 171 -4.84 -8.08 -0.76
CA GLY A 171 -4.15 -9.23 -0.17
C GLY A 171 -2.66 -9.37 -0.51
N ALA A 172 -2.01 -8.32 -1.04
CA ALA A 172 -0.56 -8.34 -1.19
C ALA A 172 0.13 -8.57 0.16
N ASN A 173 0.85 -9.69 0.26
CA ASN A 173 1.66 -10.00 1.42
C ASN A 173 2.79 -8.98 1.57
N SER A 174 3.04 -8.55 2.80
CA SER A 174 4.24 -7.79 3.15
C SER A 174 5.50 -8.50 2.64
N LEU A 175 6.44 -7.73 2.09
CA LEU A 175 7.70 -8.23 1.59
C LEU A 175 8.85 -7.52 2.31
N LEU A 176 9.83 -8.30 2.77
CA LEU A 176 11.10 -7.80 3.24
C LEU A 176 12.22 -8.54 2.51
N LYS A 177 13.05 -7.78 1.78
CA LYS A 177 14.23 -8.30 1.10
C LYS A 177 15.47 -7.58 1.60
N VAL A 178 16.44 -8.36 2.08
CA VAL A 178 17.74 -7.87 2.54
C VAL A 178 18.79 -8.34 1.54
N VAL A 179 19.57 -7.40 0.99
CA VAL A 179 20.69 -7.68 0.07
C VAL A 179 22.01 -7.25 0.72
N PHE A 180 23.00 -8.13 0.75
CA PHE A 180 24.29 -7.94 1.41
C PHE A 180 25.45 -8.68 0.71
#